data_AF-A0A920H6X0-F1
#
_entry.id   AF-A0A920H6X0-F1
#
_cell.length_a   1.000
_cell.length_b   1.000
_cell.length_c   1.000
_cell.angle_alpha   90.00
_cell.angle_beta   90.00
_cell.angle_gamma   90.00
#
_symmetry.space_group_name_H-M   'P 1'
#
loop_
_entity.id
_entity.type
_entity.pdbx_description
1 polymer ?
#
loop_
_entity_poly.entity_id
_entity_poly.type
_entity_poly.pdbx_seq_one_letter_code
_entity_poly.pdbx_strand_id
1 'polypeptide(L)'
;MQAIACMAPNRYLLTKEQIWKSKAANSHLISWIFFGHRANIWHILFGEIIMECCGPGYASPQDAIAAPREKLLYTIAIYTGTGIQKPDYLATIDTDPESASYSKVIHRLNMPGIGDELHHMGWNACSSCHGDASMSRKYLILPGVRSNNLHIVDTATDPRAPRLHKVIDGNDIKAKADLSGPHTVHCLGNEIIISFWKCAW
;
A
#
# COMPACT_ATOMS: atom_id res chain seq x y z
N MET A 1 -31.30 5.14 10.95
CA MET A 1 -31.44 4.34 9.72
C MET A 1 -31.02 5.22 8.55
N GLN A 2 -29.77 5.12 8.11
CA GLN A 2 -29.29 5.82 6.92
C GLN A 2 -28.94 4.79 5.84
N ALA A 3 -29.39 5.11 4.65
CA ALA A 3 -29.70 4.20 3.57
C ALA A 3 -28.47 3.46 3.03
N ILE A 4 -28.59 2.13 2.99
CA ILE A 4 -27.85 1.28 2.05
C ILE A 4 -28.45 1.58 0.67
N ALA A 5 -27.79 2.39 -0.13
CA ALA A 5 -28.19 2.63 -1.51
C ALA A 5 -26.98 2.45 -2.45
N CYS A 6 -27.13 1.49 -3.37
CA CYS A 6 -26.35 1.25 -4.58
C CYS A 6 -25.02 0.47 -4.46
N MET A 7 -25.10 -0.85 -4.23
CA MET A 7 -24.03 -1.79 -4.57
C MET A 7 -24.19 -2.28 -6.03
N ALA A 8 -23.73 -1.51 -7.01
CA ALA A 8 -23.32 -2.05 -8.31
C ALA A 8 -21.81 -2.37 -8.26
N PRO A 9 -21.28 -3.36 -9.01
CA PRO A 9 -19.89 -3.78 -8.90
C PRO A 9 -18.95 -2.77 -9.60
N ASN A 10 -18.79 -1.59 -9.01
CA ASN A 10 -17.86 -0.57 -9.48
C ASN A 10 -16.47 -0.90 -8.92
N ARG A 11 -15.70 -1.65 -9.71
CA ARG A 11 -14.34 -2.08 -9.37
C ARG A 11 -13.35 -1.36 -10.29
N TYR A 12 -12.30 -0.80 -9.71
CA TYR A 12 -11.13 -0.33 -10.45
C TYR A 12 -9.97 -1.30 -10.20
N LEU A 13 -9.26 -1.65 -11.26
CA LEU A 13 -8.01 -2.42 -11.16
C LEU A 13 -6.84 -1.46 -11.36
N LEU A 14 -5.99 -1.41 -10.33
CA LEU A 14 -4.71 -0.75 -10.39
C LEU A 14 -3.65 -1.81 -10.58
N THR A 15 -2.92 -1.75 -11.70
CA THR A 15 -1.80 -2.67 -11.91
C THR A 15 -0.68 -2.31 -10.97
N LYS A 16 0.08 -3.32 -10.54
CA LYS A 16 1.25 -3.11 -9.71
C LYS A 16 2.24 -2.16 -10.39
N GLU A 17 2.48 -2.29 -11.69
CA GLU A 17 3.35 -1.34 -12.42
C GLU A 17 2.93 0.14 -12.28
N GLN A 18 1.64 0.45 -12.21
CA GLN A 18 1.14 1.83 -12.07
C GLN A 18 1.52 2.46 -10.71
N ILE A 19 1.75 1.63 -9.69
CA ILE A 19 2.28 2.05 -8.39
C ILE A 19 3.79 2.28 -8.47
N TRP A 20 4.56 1.40 -9.14
CA TRP A 20 6.03 1.43 -9.15
C TRP A 20 6.57 2.54 -10.06
N LYS A 21 5.88 2.82 -11.18
CA LYS A 21 6.27 3.89 -12.11
C LYS A 21 5.87 5.24 -11.50
N SER A 22 6.83 5.95 -10.90
CA SER A 22 6.73 7.40 -10.71
C SER A 22 6.54 8.05 -12.10
N LYS A 23 5.88 9.22 -12.19
CA LYS A 23 5.78 9.95 -13.47
C LYS A 23 7.20 10.28 -13.96
N ALA A 24 7.83 9.37 -14.68
CA ALA A 24 9.02 9.66 -15.45
C ALA A 24 8.54 10.52 -16.63
N ALA A 25 9.13 11.71 -16.76
CA ALA A 25 8.99 12.53 -17.93
C ALA A 25 9.29 11.68 -19.18
N ASN A 26 8.54 11.91 -20.26
CA ASN A 26 8.85 11.39 -21.58
C ASN A 26 10.30 11.71 -21.93
N SER A 27 11.18 10.71 -21.87
CA SER A 27 12.45 10.73 -22.59
C SER A 27 12.56 9.43 -23.36
N HIS A 28 12.28 9.53 -24.65
CA HIS A 28 12.80 8.59 -25.63
C HIS A 28 14.32 8.51 -25.45
N LEU A 29 14.85 7.34 -25.12
CA LEU A 29 16.23 6.99 -25.44
C LEU A 29 16.40 5.47 -25.51
N ILE A 30 17.00 5.10 -26.62
CA ILE A 30 17.25 3.77 -27.16
C ILE A 30 18.46 3.13 -26.45
N SER A 31 18.43 1.79 -26.37
CA SER A 31 19.59 0.87 -26.27
C SER A 31 20.18 0.55 -24.88
N TRP A 32 20.74 -0.63 -24.55
CA TRP A 32 21.22 -1.78 -25.33
C TRP A 32 20.93 -3.10 -24.58
N ILE A 33 20.72 -4.17 -25.34
CA ILE A 33 20.82 -5.56 -24.91
C ILE A 33 22.27 -5.89 -24.56
N PHE A 34 22.52 -6.50 -23.40
CA PHE A 34 23.68 -7.37 -23.20
C PHE A 34 23.28 -8.64 -22.45
N PHE A 35 23.45 -9.77 -23.13
CA PHE A 35 23.50 -11.12 -22.55
C PHE A 35 24.82 -11.29 -21.79
N GLY A 36 24.80 -11.91 -20.61
CA GLY A 36 26.01 -12.28 -19.87
C GLY A 36 25.73 -13.30 -18.76
N HIS A 37 26.15 -14.53 -19.00
CA HIS A 37 26.01 -15.71 -18.14
C HIS A 37 26.87 -15.67 -16.86
N ARG A 38 26.38 -16.39 -15.84
CA ARG A 38 27.08 -17.05 -14.70
C ARG A 38 27.77 -16.18 -13.64
N ALA A 39 27.30 -16.31 -12.40
CA ALA A 39 28.17 -16.63 -11.26
C ALA A 39 27.35 -17.22 -10.09
N ASN A 40 27.46 -18.53 -9.90
CA ASN A 40 27.30 -19.17 -8.60
C ASN A 40 28.67 -19.13 -7.92
N ILE A 41 28.85 -18.38 -6.83
CA ILE A 41 29.96 -18.58 -5.90
C ILE A 41 29.46 -18.47 -4.46
N TRP A 42 29.82 -19.52 -3.73
CA TRP A 42 29.49 -19.88 -2.36
C TRP A 42 30.16 -18.97 -1.33
N HIS A 43 29.41 -18.58 -0.29
CA HIS A 43 29.98 -18.31 1.03
C HIS A 43 29.09 -18.97 2.09
N ILE A 44 29.60 -20.07 2.66
CA ILE A 44 29.08 -20.72 3.85
C ILE A 44 29.80 -20.10 5.04
N LEU A 45 29.08 -19.36 5.88
CA LEU A 45 29.40 -19.18 7.30
C LEU A 45 28.05 -19.23 8.05
N PHE A 46 28.03 -20.03 9.11
CA PHE A 46 26.87 -20.36 9.95
C PHE A 46 25.91 -19.18 10.18
N GLY A 47 24.76 -19.28 9.54
CA GLY A 47 23.59 -18.43 9.67
C GLY A 47 22.53 -19.06 8.77
N GLU A 48 21.30 -19.20 9.26
CA GLU A 48 20.20 -19.77 8.46
C GLU A 48 20.19 -19.12 7.07
N ILE A 49 20.37 -19.94 6.04
CA ILE A 49 20.01 -19.54 4.68
C ILE A 49 18.49 -19.42 4.74
N ILE A 50 17.99 -18.23 5.07
CA ILE A 50 16.63 -17.83 4.71
C ILE A 50 16.66 -17.85 3.19
N MET A 51 16.31 -18.99 2.61
CA MET A 51 15.88 -19.03 1.22
C MET A 51 14.81 -17.95 1.13
N GLU A 52 15.02 -16.91 0.32
CA GLU A 52 13.94 -16.00 -0.13
C GLU A 52 13.00 -16.84 -1.01
N CYS A 53 12.40 -17.85 -0.41
CA CYS A 53 11.35 -18.60 -1.01
C CYS A 53 10.10 -17.76 -0.85
N CYS A 54 9.45 -17.64 -1.99
CA CYS A 54 8.02 -17.59 -2.12
C CYS A 54 7.34 -16.20 -2.02
N GLY A 55 8.02 -15.07 -2.19
CA GLY A 55 7.32 -13.77 -2.26
C GLY A 55 6.66 -13.36 -0.93
N PRO A 56 5.75 -12.36 -0.90
CA PRO A 56 5.27 -11.79 0.34
C PRO A 56 4.16 -12.64 0.97
N GLY A 57 4.16 -12.72 2.30
CA GLY A 57 3.10 -13.38 3.07
C GLY A 57 3.31 -14.88 3.25
N TYR A 58 2.22 -15.62 3.38
CA TYR A 58 2.22 -17.00 3.87
C TYR A 58 1.40 -17.90 2.95
N ALA A 59 1.78 -19.17 2.81
CA ALA A 59 1.13 -20.13 1.91
C ALA A 59 -0.30 -20.47 2.34
N SER A 60 -0.55 -20.47 3.67
CA SER A 60 -1.82 -20.84 4.26
C SER A 60 -2.21 -19.96 5.46
N PRO A 61 -3.49 -19.96 5.86
CA PRO A 61 -3.91 -19.34 7.12
C PRO A 61 -3.18 -19.91 8.35
N GLN A 62 -2.89 -21.22 8.36
CA GLN A 62 -2.16 -21.88 9.45
C GLN A 62 -0.75 -21.30 9.59
N ASP A 63 -0.04 -21.13 8.47
CA ASP A 63 1.30 -20.52 8.46
C ASP A 63 1.24 -19.05 8.92
N ALA A 64 0.20 -18.31 8.52
CA ALA A 64 -0.01 -16.93 8.94
C ALA A 64 -0.26 -16.80 10.45
N ILE A 65 -0.94 -17.76 11.06
CA ILE A 65 -1.19 -17.80 12.52
C ILE A 65 0.11 -18.13 13.27
N ALA A 66 0.95 -19.01 12.72
CA ALA A 66 2.23 -19.40 13.31
C ALA A 66 3.34 -18.35 13.13
N ALA A 67 3.10 -17.32 12.32
CA ALA A 67 4.09 -16.31 11.99
C ALA A 67 4.47 -15.41 13.20
N PRO A 68 5.63 -14.74 13.13
CA PRO A 68 6.04 -13.79 14.16
C PRO A 68 4.98 -12.68 14.36
N ARG A 69 4.82 -12.24 15.61
CA ARG A 69 3.96 -11.11 15.96
C ARG A 69 4.46 -9.81 15.35
N GLU A 70 3.54 -8.94 15.00
CA GLU A 70 3.82 -7.62 14.48
C GLU A 70 4.47 -6.71 15.53
N LYS A 71 5.51 -5.99 15.12
CA LYS A 71 6.22 -5.00 15.94
C LYS A 71 5.80 -3.56 15.64
N LEU A 72 5.04 -3.36 14.56
CA LEU A 72 4.53 -2.07 14.13
C LEU A 72 3.08 -2.20 13.69
N LEU A 73 2.28 -1.20 14.06
CA LEU A 73 0.90 -1.03 13.59
C LEU A 73 0.80 0.30 12.84
N TYR A 74 0.24 0.25 11.64
CA TYR A 74 -0.16 1.45 10.92
C TYR A 74 -1.66 1.65 11.10
N THR A 75 -2.09 2.88 11.37
CA THR A 75 -3.51 3.22 11.43
C THR A 75 -3.77 4.61 10.88
N ILE A 76 -4.95 4.78 10.30
CA ILE A 76 -5.41 6.06 9.78
C ILE A 76 -6.01 6.88 10.92
N ALA A 77 -5.72 8.17 10.93
CA ALA A 77 -6.40 9.14 11.77
C ALA A 77 -6.93 10.29 10.91
N ILE A 78 -8.16 10.71 11.19
CA ILE A 78 -8.86 11.73 10.40
C ILE A 78 -9.21 12.96 11.23
N TYR A 79 -9.11 14.13 10.60
CA TYR A 79 -9.72 15.37 11.07
C TYR A 79 -11.00 15.70 10.31
N THR A 80 -11.25 15.06 9.16
CA THR A 80 -12.49 15.23 8.40
C THR A 80 -13.72 14.99 9.28
N GLY A 81 -14.66 15.94 9.30
CA GLY A 81 -15.86 15.88 10.16
C GLY A 81 -15.69 16.41 11.59
N THR A 82 -14.46 16.72 12.03
CA THR A 82 -14.20 17.24 13.40
C THR A 82 -14.24 18.77 13.52
N GLY A 83 -14.27 19.49 12.38
CA GLY A 83 -14.14 20.95 12.33
C GLY A 83 -12.69 21.46 12.31
N ILE A 84 -11.70 20.60 12.59
CA ILE A 84 -10.28 20.94 12.54
C ILE A 84 -9.79 20.97 11.08
N GLN A 85 -9.22 22.09 10.66
CA GLN A 85 -8.66 22.27 9.31
C GLN A 85 -7.21 21.78 9.22
N LYS A 86 -7.03 20.46 9.31
CA LYS A 86 -5.71 19.80 9.15
C LYS A 86 -5.82 18.56 8.27
N PRO A 87 -4.73 18.15 7.60
CA PRO A 87 -4.70 16.90 6.83
C PRO A 87 -4.94 15.68 7.71
N ASP A 88 -5.65 14.70 7.15
CA ASP A 88 -5.67 13.34 7.69
C ASP A 88 -4.24 12.76 7.62
N TYR A 89 -3.93 11.76 8.44
CA TYR A 89 -2.57 11.22 8.53
C TYR A 89 -2.53 9.72 8.79
N LEU A 90 -1.41 9.11 8.37
CA LEU A 90 -1.05 7.74 8.76
C LEU A 90 -0.21 7.79 10.04
N ALA A 91 -0.67 7.15 11.10
CA ALA A 91 0.06 6.97 12.34
C ALA A 91 0.82 5.64 12.31
N THR A 92 2.10 5.67 12.68
CA THR A 92 2.89 4.47 12.98
C THR A 92 2.97 4.32 14.49
N ILE A 93 2.55 3.16 14.99
CA ILE A 93 2.53 2.80 16.40
C ILE A 93 3.53 1.67 16.62
N ASP A 94 4.36 1.80 17.65
CA ASP A 94 5.25 0.73 18.09
C ASP A 94 4.47 -0.27 18.95
N THR A 95 4.41 -1.52 18.50
CA THR A 95 3.67 -2.61 19.17
C THR A 95 4.58 -3.69 19.72
N ASP A 96 5.90 -3.50 19.68
CA ASP A 96 6.87 -4.41 20.27
C ASP A 96 6.91 -4.23 21.81
N PRO A 97 6.51 -5.22 22.63
CA PRO A 97 6.54 -5.10 24.09
C PRO A 97 7.94 -4.88 24.68
N GLU A 98 8.99 -5.23 23.93
CA GLU A 98 10.38 -5.04 24.33
C GLU A 98 10.93 -3.64 23.98
N SER A 99 10.18 -2.86 23.20
CA SER A 99 10.58 -1.52 22.78
C SER A 99 10.33 -0.48 23.88
N ALA A 100 11.28 0.44 24.06
CA ALA A 100 11.12 1.59 24.95
C ALA A 100 9.97 2.52 24.53
N SER A 101 9.55 2.47 23.26
CA SER A 101 8.40 3.21 22.73
C SER A 101 7.12 2.38 22.60
N TYR A 102 7.04 1.21 23.24
CA TYR A 102 5.85 0.36 23.22
C TYR A 102 4.56 1.15 23.52
N SER A 103 3.51 0.91 22.72
CA SER A 103 2.21 1.56 22.84
C SER A 103 2.23 3.07 22.59
N LYS A 104 3.21 3.58 21.82
CA LYS A 104 3.29 4.99 21.43
C LYS A 104 3.17 5.17 19.92
N VAL A 105 2.57 6.29 19.52
CA VAL A 105 2.66 6.79 18.15
C VAL A 105 4.06 7.35 17.94
N ILE A 106 4.87 6.64 17.15
CA ILE A 106 6.27 6.97 16.89
C ILE A 106 6.46 7.83 15.63
N HIS A 107 5.48 7.83 14.73
CA HIS A 107 5.51 8.66 13.53
C HIS A 107 4.11 9.05 13.06
N ARG A 108 4.01 10.21 12.39
CA ARG A 108 2.79 10.69 11.74
C ARG A 108 3.14 11.22 10.35
N LEU A 109 2.65 10.55 9.32
CA LEU A 109 2.74 11.00 7.94
C LEU A 109 1.45 11.71 7.57
N ASN A 110 1.47 13.05 7.57
CA ASN A 110 0.32 13.85 7.14
C ASN A 110 0.15 13.77 5.62
N MET A 111 -1.09 13.65 5.15
CA MET A 111 -1.38 13.71 3.72
C MET A 111 -1.16 15.14 3.18
N PRO A 112 -0.94 15.31 1.86
CA PRO A 112 -0.70 16.63 1.29
C PRO A 112 -1.90 17.58 1.36
N GLY A 113 -3.13 17.04 1.41
CA GLY A 113 -4.38 17.79 1.34
C GLY A 113 -5.21 17.69 2.62
N ILE A 114 -6.17 18.61 2.76
CA ILE A 114 -7.19 18.59 3.82
C ILE A 114 -8.47 17.99 3.24
N GLY A 115 -9.17 17.17 4.03
CA GLY A 115 -10.49 16.65 3.67
C GLY A 115 -10.45 15.41 2.77
N ASP A 116 -9.36 14.64 2.80
CA ASP A 116 -9.28 13.36 2.10
C ASP A 116 -10.37 12.37 2.57
N GLU A 117 -10.71 12.39 3.86
CA GLU A 117 -11.48 11.34 4.53
C GLU A 117 -10.85 9.97 4.29
N LEU A 118 -9.63 9.80 4.80
CA LEU A 118 -8.99 8.50 4.83
C LEU A 118 -9.88 7.52 5.60
N HIS A 119 -10.11 6.31 5.06
CA HIS A 119 -11.12 5.41 5.64
C HIS A 119 -10.64 3.96 5.75
N HIS A 120 -10.34 3.33 4.63
CA HIS A 120 -9.66 2.03 4.58
C HIS A 120 -8.24 2.21 4.03
N MET A 121 -7.42 1.17 4.17
CA MET A 121 -6.15 1.06 3.48
C MET A 121 -5.84 -0.41 3.20
N GLY A 122 -4.96 -0.65 2.23
CA GLY A 122 -4.52 -1.99 1.87
C GLY A 122 -3.09 -2.00 1.36
N TRP A 123 -2.51 -3.19 1.32
CA TRP A 123 -1.15 -3.43 0.84
C TRP A 123 -1.09 -3.59 -0.67
N ASN A 124 0.03 -3.24 -1.29
CA ASN A 124 0.26 -3.48 -2.71
C ASN A 124 0.39 -4.98 -3.07
N ALA A 125 0.91 -5.77 -2.13
CA ALA A 125 1.09 -7.21 -2.28
C ALA A 125 0.92 -7.89 -0.91
N CYS A 126 0.45 -9.14 -0.92
CA CYS A 126 0.20 -9.94 0.27
C CYS A 126 0.31 -11.43 -0.08
N SER A 127 -0.19 -12.32 0.79
CA SER A 127 -0.16 -13.77 0.58
C SER A 127 -0.77 -14.25 -0.74
N SER A 128 -1.62 -13.44 -1.41
CA SER A 128 -2.09 -13.74 -2.77
C SER A 128 -0.97 -13.74 -3.83
N CYS A 129 0.22 -13.26 -3.48
CA CYS A 129 1.44 -13.29 -4.28
C CYS A 129 2.45 -14.30 -3.74
N HIS A 130 2.04 -15.18 -2.83
CA HIS A 130 2.92 -16.25 -2.35
C HIS A 130 3.33 -17.14 -3.54
N GLY A 131 4.60 -17.55 -3.56
CA GLY A 131 5.28 -18.18 -4.69
C GLY A 131 5.96 -17.22 -5.67
N ASP A 132 5.64 -15.91 -5.66
CA ASP A 132 6.22 -14.93 -6.58
C ASP A 132 7.30 -14.07 -5.89
N ALA A 133 8.56 -14.49 -6.04
CA ALA A 133 9.72 -13.80 -5.47
C ALA A 133 9.96 -12.39 -6.07
N SER A 134 9.34 -12.05 -7.20
CA SER A 134 9.45 -10.69 -7.76
C SER A 134 8.58 -9.66 -7.01
N MET A 135 7.67 -10.13 -6.15
CA MET A 135 6.73 -9.30 -5.42
C MET A 135 7.21 -9.01 -4.00
N SER A 136 6.88 -7.81 -3.51
CA SER A 136 7.14 -7.40 -2.14
C SER A 136 6.00 -6.57 -1.57
N ARG A 137 5.69 -6.80 -0.28
CA ARG A 137 4.78 -5.97 0.51
C ARG A 137 5.56 -4.75 0.97
N LYS A 138 5.42 -3.63 0.26
CA LYS A 138 6.23 -2.42 0.46
C LYS A 138 5.44 -1.12 0.50
N TYR A 139 4.31 -1.08 -0.20
CA TYR A 139 3.48 0.11 -0.28
C TYR A 139 2.13 -0.12 0.38
N LEU A 140 1.72 0.86 1.20
CA LEU A 140 0.34 1.03 1.63
C LEU A 140 -0.38 1.95 0.64
N ILE A 141 -1.61 1.59 0.29
CA ILE A 141 -2.50 2.39 -0.54
C ILE A 141 -3.59 2.92 0.38
N LEU A 142 -3.67 4.25 0.47
CA LEU A 142 -4.58 4.99 1.32
C LEU A 142 -5.54 5.80 0.44
N PRO A 143 -6.75 5.30 0.19
CA PRO A 143 -7.81 6.08 -0.44
C PRO A 143 -8.30 7.25 0.41
N GLY A 144 -8.42 8.42 -0.20
CA GLY A 144 -9.25 9.51 0.29
C GLY A 144 -10.65 9.40 -0.29
N VAL A 145 -11.63 8.99 0.51
CA VAL A 145 -13.00 8.76 0.06
C VAL A 145 -13.63 10.04 -0.48
N ARG A 146 -13.31 11.21 0.09
CA ARG A 146 -13.88 12.50 -0.35
C ARG A 146 -13.07 13.21 -1.42
N SER A 147 -11.74 13.10 -1.38
CA SER A 147 -10.87 13.74 -2.37
C SER A 147 -10.76 12.97 -3.68
N ASN A 148 -11.15 11.69 -3.68
CA ASN A 148 -10.92 10.72 -4.75
C ASN A 148 -9.46 10.34 -4.98
N ASN A 149 -8.52 10.91 -4.22
CA ASN A 149 -7.10 10.63 -4.38
C ASN A 149 -6.73 9.25 -3.82
N LEU A 150 -5.71 8.61 -4.42
CA LEU A 150 -5.04 7.46 -3.82
C LEU A 150 -3.62 7.86 -3.41
N HIS A 151 -3.35 7.77 -2.11
CA HIS A 151 -2.02 8.04 -1.56
C HIS A 151 -1.23 6.75 -1.46
N ILE A 152 -0.09 6.68 -2.16
CA ILE A 152 0.83 5.55 -2.13
C ILE A 152 1.94 5.86 -1.14
N VAL A 153 2.04 5.07 -0.07
CA VAL A 153 2.99 5.27 1.02
C VAL A 153 4.04 4.17 1.01
N ASP A 154 5.32 4.55 0.97
CA ASP A 154 6.47 3.67 1.11
C ASP A 154 6.72 3.35 2.58
N THR A 155 6.63 2.06 2.91
CA THR A 155 6.90 1.51 4.25
C THR A 155 8.14 0.63 4.28
N ALA A 156 8.74 0.32 3.12
CA ALA A 156 9.87 -0.59 3.04
C ALA A 156 11.19 0.11 3.33
N THR A 157 11.32 1.38 2.94
CA THR A 157 12.59 2.09 3.16
C THR A 157 12.85 2.43 4.61
N ASP A 158 11.81 2.87 5.33
CA ASP A 158 11.83 3.01 6.80
C ASP A 158 10.44 2.68 7.34
N PRO A 159 10.24 1.47 7.89
CA PRO A 159 8.95 1.07 8.46
C PRO A 159 8.53 1.91 9.67
N ARG A 160 9.49 2.47 10.43
CA ARG A 160 9.19 3.28 11.61
C ARG A 160 8.78 4.70 11.22
N ALA A 161 9.24 5.19 10.08
CA ALA A 161 8.86 6.49 9.51
C ALA A 161 8.49 6.39 8.01
N PRO A 162 7.29 5.84 7.67
CA PRO A 162 6.83 5.76 6.29
C PRO A 162 6.73 7.12 5.62
N ARG A 163 6.87 7.15 4.30
CA ARG A 163 6.82 8.39 3.51
C ARG A 163 5.89 8.28 2.31
N LEU A 164 5.36 9.42 1.89
CA LEU A 164 4.57 9.49 0.67
C LEU A 164 5.46 9.19 -0.54
N HIS A 165 5.10 8.17 -1.30
CA HIS A 165 5.78 7.80 -2.53
C HIS A 165 5.18 8.51 -3.75
N LYS A 166 3.85 8.53 -3.83
CA LYS A 166 3.11 9.09 -4.97
C LYS A 166 1.66 9.37 -4.58
N VAL A 167 1.05 10.34 -5.23
CA VAL A 167 -0.42 10.53 -5.22
C VAL A 167 -0.94 10.24 -6.62
N ILE A 168 -1.98 9.42 -6.71
CA ILE A 168 -2.78 9.26 -7.92
C ILE A 168 -3.96 10.23 -7.79
N ASP A 169 -4.05 11.19 -8.70
CA ASP A 169 -5.08 12.21 -8.72
C ASP A 169 -6.46 11.59 -8.98
N GLY A 170 -7.44 11.93 -8.15
CA GLY A 170 -8.81 11.45 -8.30
C GLY A 170 -9.46 11.84 -9.64
N ASN A 171 -9.08 12.97 -10.24
CA ASN A 171 -9.56 13.38 -11.56
C ASN A 171 -9.05 12.44 -12.66
N ASP A 172 -7.81 11.94 -12.55
CA ASP A 172 -7.27 10.94 -13.48
C ASP A 172 -8.04 9.62 -13.38
N ILE A 173 -8.44 9.23 -12.16
CA ILE A 173 -9.26 8.02 -11.93
C ILE A 173 -10.66 8.20 -12.51
N LYS A 174 -11.30 9.35 -12.24
CA LYS A 174 -12.61 9.70 -12.78
C LYS A 174 -12.61 9.72 -14.30
N ALA A 175 -11.60 10.34 -14.92
CA ALA A 175 -11.47 10.39 -16.37
C ALA A 175 -11.28 9.02 -17.02
N LYS A 176 -10.55 8.10 -16.37
CA LYS A 176 -10.24 6.77 -16.93
C LYS A 176 -11.28 5.70 -16.63
N ALA A 177 -11.95 5.78 -15.50
CA ALA A 177 -12.81 4.73 -14.99
C ALA A 177 -14.25 5.18 -14.70
N ASP A 178 -14.54 6.48 -14.73
CA ASP A 178 -15.83 7.06 -14.32
C ASP A 178 -16.23 6.70 -12.87
N LEU A 179 -15.25 6.53 -11.99
CA LEU A 179 -15.45 6.17 -10.58
C LEU A 179 -15.01 7.30 -9.63
N SER A 180 -15.67 7.36 -8.48
CA SER A 180 -15.42 8.30 -7.37
C SER A 180 -15.63 7.58 -6.03
N GLY A 181 -15.09 8.13 -4.94
CA GLY A 181 -15.17 7.56 -3.61
C GLY A 181 -14.39 6.25 -3.45
N PRO A 182 -13.07 6.20 -3.73
CA PRO A 182 -12.28 4.99 -3.52
C PRO A 182 -12.31 4.60 -2.05
N HIS A 183 -12.55 3.33 -1.76
CA HIS A 183 -12.86 2.86 -0.43
C HIS A 183 -12.02 1.64 -0.04
N THR A 184 -12.49 0.42 -0.27
CA THR A 184 -11.80 -0.81 0.16
C THR A 184 -10.69 -1.18 -0.81
N VAL A 185 -9.50 -1.52 -0.30
CA VAL A 185 -8.34 -1.95 -1.10
C VAL A 185 -8.01 -3.40 -0.80
N HIS A 186 -7.85 -4.23 -1.83
CA HIS A 186 -7.32 -5.59 -1.69
C HIS A 186 -6.20 -5.86 -2.70
N CYS A 187 -5.14 -6.50 -2.21
CA CYS A 187 -4.07 -7.07 -3.02
C CYS A 187 -4.51 -8.39 -3.67
N LEU A 188 -4.41 -8.47 -4.99
CA LEU A 188 -4.54 -9.68 -5.78
C LEU A 188 -3.16 -10.07 -6.34
N GLY A 189 -3.02 -11.31 -6.84
CA GLY A 189 -1.74 -11.85 -7.32
C GLY A 189 -0.95 -10.86 -8.17
N ASN A 190 -1.52 -10.38 -9.28
CA ASN A 190 -0.87 -9.43 -10.19
C ASN A 190 -1.41 -7.99 -10.11
N GLU A 191 -2.51 -7.78 -9.41
CA GLU A 191 -3.29 -6.53 -9.46
C GLU A 191 -3.70 -6.07 -8.07
N ILE A 192 -4.20 -4.85 -7.97
CA ILE A 192 -4.85 -4.33 -6.77
C ILE A 192 -6.26 -3.93 -7.17
N ILE A 193 -7.22 -4.43 -6.41
CA ILE A 193 -8.63 -4.09 -6.60
C ILE A 193 -9.05 -3.06 -5.57
N ILE A 194 -9.73 -2.03 -6.03
CA ILE A 194 -10.27 -0.96 -5.19
C ILE A 194 -11.78 -0.85 -5.44
N SER A 195 -12.57 -0.86 -4.36
CA SER A 195 -14.02 -0.61 -4.41
C SER A 195 -14.30 0.89 -4.35
N PHE A 196 -15.39 1.32 -4.98
CA PHE A 196 -15.77 2.74 -5.08
C PHE A 196 -17.22 2.95 -4.66
N TRP A 197 -17.49 4.02 -3.91
CA TRP A 197 -18.83 4.51 -3.62
C TRP A 197 -19.33 5.27 -4.84
N LYS A 198 -20.17 4.65 -5.68
CA LYS A 198 -20.63 5.33 -6.91
C LYS A 198 -21.61 6.46 -6.57
N CYS A 199 -21.09 7.66 -6.33
CA CYS A 199 -21.84 8.91 -6.35
C CYS A 199 -21.08 9.89 -7.23
N ALA A 200 -21.58 10.06 -8.47
CA ALA A 200 -21.28 11.22 -9.29
C ALA A 200 -21.96 12.42 -8.63
N TRP A 201 -21.18 13.41 -8.22
CA TRP A 201 -21.65 14.79 -8.09
C TRP A 201 -21.12 15.56 -9.30
#